data_AF-A0A0A9EU68-F1
#
_entry.id   AF-A0A0A9EU68-F1
#
_cell.length_a   1.000
_cell.length_b   1.000
_cell.length_c   1.000
_cell.angle_alpha   90.00
_cell.angle_beta   90.00
_cell.angle_gamma   90.00
#
_symmetry.space_group_name_H-M   'P 1'
#
loop_
_entity.id
_entity.type
_entity.pdbx_description
1 polymer ?
#
loop_
_entity_poly.entity_id
_entity_poly.type
_entity_poly.pdbx_seq_one_letter_code
_entity_poly.pdbx_strand_id
1 'polypeptide(L)'
;MQNVKRVVSQADGYQPHLIAPDQGYRRLIESALSYFRGPAEASVDAVHYVLKELVRISIGETQELKRFPTLQAELAAACYEALERFREESCKTTVQLVDMESAYLTVEFFRKLPQEVDKTGAANPGTGNPPTHWRRVMEAKLGLGPPLPSC
;
A
#
# COMPACT_ATOMS: atom_id res chain seq x y z
N MET A 1 15.62 -2.23 14.86
CA MET A 1 14.88 -3.50 14.73
C MET A 1 14.61 -4.07 16.12
N GLN A 2 13.47 -3.75 16.73
CA GLN A 2 13.06 -4.38 17.99
C GLN A 2 12.72 -5.84 17.69
N ASN A 3 13.22 -6.80 18.47
CA ASN A 3 12.93 -8.23 18.26
C ASN A 3 11.41 -8.45 18.34
N VAL A 4 10.81 -9.06 17.33
CA VAL A 4 9.37 -9.37 17.25
C VAL A 4 8.88 -10.03 18.54
N LYS A 5 9.66 -10.98 19.08
CA LYS A 5 9.37 -11.66 20.35
C LYS A 5 9.23 -10.68 21.52
N ARG A 6 10.06 -9.62 21.55
CA ARG A 6 9.99 -8.58 22.59
C ARG A 6 8.74 -7.72 22.44
N VAL A 7 8.38 -7.30 21.22
CA VAL A 7 7.20 -6.46 20.97
C VAL A 7 5.91 -7.19 21.36
N VAL A 8 5.80 -8.46 20.99
CA VAL A 8 4.64 -9.31 21.32
C VAL A 8 4.57 -9.57 22.83
N SER A 9 5.67 -9.99 23.47
CA SER A 9 5.67 -10.25 24.91
C SER A 9 5.42 -9.01 25.78
N GLN A 10 5.78 -7.81 25.29
CA GLN A 10 5.53 -6.54 26.00
C GLN A 10 4.10 -6.03 25.81
N ALA A 11 3.47 -6.32 24.66
CA ALA A 11 2.13 -5.82 24.33
C ALA A 11 1.03 -6.64 25.02
N ASP A 12 1.14 -7.97 25.05
CA ASP A 12 0.08 -8.83 25.60
C ASP A 12 0.32 -9.28 27.04
N GLY A 13 1.52 -9.06 27.57
CA GLY A 13 1.93 -9.66 28.84
C GLY A 13 2.08 -11.18 28.72
N TYR A 14 2.94 -11.78 29.54
CA TYR A 14 3.20 -13.21 29.45
C TYR A 14 2.01 -13.99 30.03
N GLN A 15 1.07 -14.43 29.18
CA GLN A 15 -0.06 -15.27 29.59
C GLN A 15 0.06 -16.65 28.91
N PRO A 16 0.54 -17.69 29.62
CA PRO A 16 1.03 -18.90 28.97
C PRO A 16 -0.04 -19.85 28.39
N HIS A 17 -1.35 -19.57 28.48
CA HIS A 17 -2.37 -20.51 28.00
C HIS A 17 -3.61 -19.81 27.37
N LEU A 18 -3.82 -20.11 26.08
CA LEU A 18 -5.08 -20.11 25.29
C LEU A 18 -5.67 -18.80 24.70
N ILE A 19 -4.94 -17.69 24.64
CA ILE A 19 -5.36 -16.52 23.85
C ILE A 19 -4.20 -16.06 22.96
N ALA A 20 -4.46 -15.90 21.67
CA ALA A 20 -3.46 -15.36 20.75
C ALA A 20 -3.13 -13.91 21.14
N PRO A 21 -1.85 -13.48 21.08
CA PRO A 21 -1.42 -12.14 21.43
C PRO A 21 -1.95 -11.07 20.45
N ASP A 22 -3.20 -10.66 20.65
CA ASP A 22 -3.96 -9.75 19.77
C ASP A 22 -3.28 -8.37 19.68
N GLN A 23 -2.80 -7.84 20.81
CA GLN A 23 -2.18 -6.51 20.87
C GLN A 23 -0.79 -6.52 20.21
N GLY A 24 -0.04 -7.60 20.35
CA GLY A 24 1.26 -7.79 19.73
C GLY A 24 1.18 -7.80 18.20
N TYR A 25 0.25 -8.58 17.62
CA TYR A 25 0.05 -8.61 16.17
C TYR A 25 -0.47 -7.27 15.65
N ARG A 26 -1.42 -6.64 16.34
CA ARG A 26 -1.96 -5.34 15.94
C ARG A 26 -0.86 -4.29 15.85
N ARG A 27 0.00 -4.19 16.88
CA ARG A 27 1.13 -3.27 16.92
C ARG A 27 2.17 -3.54 15.83
N LEU A 28 2.44 -4.81 15.53
CA LEU A 28 3.36 -5.17 14.45
C LEU A 28 2.81 -4.77 13.08
N ILE A 29 1.51 -4.96 12.85
CA ILE A 29 0.88 -4.63 11.57
C ILE A 29 0.72 -3.11 11.43
N GLU A 30 0.31 -2.38 12.48
CA GLU A 30 0.30 -0.91 12.48
C GLU A 30 1.69 -0.34 12.13
N SER A 31 2.75 -0.88 12.75
CA SER A 31 4.13 -0.52 12.45
C SER A 31 4.49 -0.81 11.01
N ALA A 32 4.11 -1.97 10.48
CA ALA A 32 4.34 -2.33 9.08
C ALA A 32 3.58 -1.41 8.10
N LEU A 33 2.33 -1.08 8.40
CA LEU A 33 1.49 -0.23 7.55
C LEU A 33 1.98 1.22 7.52
N SER A 34 2.59 1.69 8.61
CA SER A 34 3.17 3.05 8.66
C SER A 34 4.25 3.30 7.60
N TYR A 35 4.95 2.26 7.12
CA TYR A 35 5.95 2.38 6.06
C TYR A 35 5.34 2.74 4.69
N PHE A 36 4.02 2.61 4.50
CA PHE A 36 3.38 2.97 3.24
C PHE A 36 3.05 4.46 3.09
N ARG A 37 3.11 5.26 4.16
CA ARG A 37 2.85 6.71 4.06
C ARG A 37 3.80 7.41 3.08
N GLY A 38 5.11 7.23 3.24
CA GLY A 38 6.12 7.86 2.38
C GLY A 38 5.97 7.49 0.90
N PRO A 39 5.89 6.19 0.54
CA PRO A 39 5.60 5.77 -0.84
C PRO A 39 4.26 6.28 -1.40
N ALA A 40 3.23 6.41 -0.57
CA ALA A 40 1.94 6.94 -0.98
C ALA A 40 2.01 8.43 -1.31
N GLU A 41 2.64 9.24 -0.46
CA GLU A 41 2.89 10.66 -0.70
C GLU A 41 3.73 10.88 -1.96
N ALA A 42 4.83 10.13 -2.10
CA ALA A 42 5.71 10.20 -3.26
C ALA A 42 4.97 9.87 -4.58
N SER A 43 3.99 8.97 -4.53
CA SER A 43 3.17 8.62 -5.71
C SER A 43 2.28 9.79 -6.13
N VAL A 44 1.68 10.51 -5.18
CA VAL A 44 0.89 11.72 -5.46
C VAL A 44 1.76 12.82 -6.06
N ASP A 45 2.95 13.04 -5.50
CA ASP A 45 3.90 14.03 -6.01
C ASP A 45 4.37 13.72 -7.44
N ALA A 46 4.63 12.44 -7.74
CA ALA A 46 5.00 12.01 -9.09
C ALA A 46 3.89 12.29 -10.12
N VAL A 47 2.63 11.99 -9.76
CA VAL A 47 1.47 12.28 -10.63
C VAL A 47 1.31 13.80 -10.82
N HIS A 48 1.41 14.59 -9.75
CA HIS A 48 1.34 16.05 -9.84
C HIS A 48 2.42 16.63 -10.77
N TYR A 49 3.65 16.12 -10.71
CA TYR A 49 4.73 16.52 -11.61
C TYR A 49 4.39 16.23 -13.09
N VAL A 50 3.90 15.02 -13.39
CA VAL A 50 3.49 14.65 -14.74
C VAL A 50 2.37 15.55 -15.25
N LEU A 51 1.37 15.86 -14.43
CA LEU A 51 0.26 16.73 -14.81
C LEU A 51 0.72 18.17 -15.11
N LYS A 52 1.66 18.72 -14.33
CA LYS A 52 2.23 20.05 -14.61
C LYS A 52 3.00 20.08 -15.92
N GLU A 53 3.77 19.03 -16.20
CA GLU A 53 4.51 18.91 -17.45
C GLU A 53 3.56 18.79 -18.66
N LEU A 54 2.46 18.03 -18.53
CA LEU A 54 1.43 17.95 -19.55
C LEU A 54 0.78 19.32 -19.86
N VAL A 55 0.50 20.13 -18.83
CA VAL A 55 0.00 21.50 -19.02
C VAL A 55 1.00 22.33 -19.80
N ARG A 56 2.28 22.29 -19.43
CA ARG A 56 3.36 23.02 -20.11
C ARG A 56 3.45 22.64 -21.59
N ILE A 57 3.43 21.33 -21.89
CA ILE A 57 3.49 20.81 -23.27
C ILE A 57 2.25 21.26 -24.05
N SER A 58 1.05 21.09 -23.49
CA SER A 58 -0.22 21.41 -24.16
C SER A 58 -0.32 22.90 -24.54
N ILE A 59 0.10 23.80 -23.64
CA ILE A 59 0.12 25.25 -23.93
C ILE A 59 1.13 25.56 -25.04
N GLY A 60 2.30 24.90 -25.05
CA GLY A 60 3.34 25.10 -26.06
C GLY A 60 2.97 24.59 -27.46
N GLU A 61 2.24 23.47 -27.54
CA GLU A 61 1.81 22.87 -28.81
C GLU A 61 0.62 23.60 -29.45
N THR A 62 -0.19 24.29 -28.64
CA THR A 62 -1.38 25.01 -29.11
C THR A 62 -1.00 26.27 -29.90
N GLN A 63 -1.04 26.19 -31.24
CA GLN A 63 -0.61 27.28 -32.14
C GLN A 63 -1.44 28.56 -31.96
N GLU A 64 -2.75 28.43 -31.77
CA GLU A 64 -3.67 29.58 -31.61
C GLU A 64 -3.33 30.43 -30.39
N LEU A 65 -2.85 29.80 -29.31
CA LEU A 65 -2.50 30.47 -28.07
C LEU A 65 -1.22 31.31 -28.20
N LYS A 66 -0.34 31.03 -29.18
CA LYS A 66 0.91 31.77 -29.38
C LYS A 66 0.69 33.26 -29.66
N ARG A 67 -0.47 33.62 -30.19
CA ARG A 67 -0.83 35.01 -30.48
C ARG A 67 -1.17 35.82 -29.22
N PHE A 68 -1.39 35.15 -28.09
CA PHE A 68 -1.84 35.74 -26.83
C PHE A 68 -0.93 35.34 -25.65
N PRO A 69 0.29 35.89 -25.58
CA PRO A 69 1.26 35.51 -24.54
C PRO A 69 0.77 35.78 -23.11
N THR A 70 0.00 36.85 -22.90
CA THR A 70 -0.62 37.14 -21.59
C THR A 70 -1.63 36.06 -21.21
N LEU A 71 -2.46 35.60 -22.15
CA LEU A 71 -3.43 34.53 -21.92
C LEU A 71 -2.73 33.20 -21.60
N GLN A 72 -1.60 32.90 -22.26
CA GLN A 72 -0.80 31.71 -21.96
C GLN A 72 -0.28 31.73 -20.52
N ALA A 73 0.22 32.89 -20.06
CA ALA A 73 0.71 33.05 -18.69
C ALA A 73 -0.40 32.88 -17.66
N GLU A 74 -1.55 33.53 -17.87
CA GLU A 74 -2.71 33.41 -16.98
C GLU A 74 -3.27 31.98 -16.94
N LEU A 75 -3.36 31.32 -18.10
CA LEU A 75 -3.81 29.93 -18.18
C LEU A 75 -2.86 28.98 -17.45
N ALA A 76 -1.54 29.11 -17.68
CA ALA A 76 -0.55 28.30 -16.99
C ALA A 76 -0.61 28.50 -15.48
N ALA A 77 -0.72 29.76 -15.02
CA ALA A 77 -0.86 30.10 -13.60
C ALA A 77 -2.11 29.45 -12.99
N ALA A 78 -3.27 29.60 -13.64
CA ALA A 78 -4.53 29.03 -13.18
C ALA A 78 -4.49 27.49 -13.11
N CYS A 79 -3.90 26.84 -14.13
CA CYS A 79 -3.74 25.38 -14.15
C CYS A 79 -2.79 24.90 -13.04
N TYR A 80 -1.65 25.55 -12.84
CA TYR A 80 -0.70 25.16 -11.78
C TYR A 80 -1.27 25.36 -10.38
N GLU A 81 -2.02 26.45 -10.16
CA GLU A 81 -2.69 26.68 -8.88
C GLU A 81 -3.75 25.59 -8.61
N ALA A 82 -4.53 25.20 -9.62
CA ALA A 82 -5.50 24.11 -9.49
C ALA A 82 -4.83 22.76 -9.20
N LEU A 83 -3.73 22.45 -9.90
CA LEU A 83 -2.97 21.20 -9.69
C LEU A 83 -2.31 21.15 -8.31
N GLU A 84 -1.90 22.29 -7.75
CA GLU A 84 -1.37 22.35 -6.39
C GLU A 84 -2.45 22.03 -5.35
N ARG A 85 -3.64 22.63 -5.49
CA ARG A 85 -4.79 22.33 -4.61
C ARG A 85 -5.18 20.85 -4.67
N PHE A 86 -5.21 20.25 -5.87
CA PHE A 86 -5.49 18.82 -6.03
C PHE A 86 -4.42 17.92 -5.43
N ARG A 87 -3.14 18.31 -5.51
CA ARG A 87 -2.05 17.57 -4.87
C ARG A 87 -2.22 17.56 -3.36
N GLU A 88 -2.50 18.72 -2.75
CA GLU A 88 -2.71 18.82 -1.29
C GLU A 88 -3.89 17.97 -0.82
N GLU A 89 -5.01 18.00 -1.54
CA GLU A 89 -6.19 17.19 -1.22
C GLU A 89 -5.90 15.69 -1.41
N SER A 90 -5.33 15.30 -2.55
CA SER A 90 -5.03 13.90 -2.86
C SER A 90 -4.02 13.30 -1.89
N CYS A 91 -3.03 14.09 -1.44
CA CYS A 91 -2.05 13.66 -0.45
C CYS A 91 -2.73 13.34 0.89
N LYS A 92 -3.58 14.25 1.39
CA LYS A 92 -4.35 14.03 2.63
C LYS A 92 -5.22 12.79 2.52
N THR A 93 -5.98 12.64 1.45
CA THR A 93 -6.87 11.50 1.24
C THR A 93 -6.09 10.19 1.14
N THR A 94 -4.98 10.16 0.40
CA THR A 94 -4.19 8.93 0.21
C THR A 94 -3.55 8.48 1.52
N VAL A 95 -3.02 9.42 2.31
CA VAL A 95 -2.47 9.11 3.63
C VAL A 95 -3.58 8.63 4.58
N GLN A 96 -4.77 9.24 4.53
CA GLN A 96 -5.93 8.77 5.30
C GLN A 96 -6.35 7.35 4.92
N LEU A 97 -6.27 6.96 3.64
CA LEU A 97 -6.53 5.58 3.22
C LEU A 97 -5.55 4.61 3.88
N VAL A 98 -4.25 4.92 3.88
CA VAL A 98 -3.23 4.10 4.57
C VAL A 98 -3.55 3.96 6.06
N ASP A 99 -4.02 5.03 6.69
CA ASP A 99 -4.38 5.03 8.11
C ASP A 99 -5.62 4.20 8.41
N MET A 100 -6.61 4.27 7.54
CA MET A 100 -7.82 3.46 7.64
C MET A 100 -7.51 1.96 7.53
N GLU A 101 -6.56 1.55 6.68
CA GLU A 101 -6.14 0.14 6.56
C GLU A 101 -5.61 -0.43 7.89
N SER A 102 -4.96 0.40 8.71
CA SER A 102 -4.50 -0.02 10.05
C SER A 102 -5.64 -0.26 11.04
N ALA A 103 -6.78 0.41 10.86
CA ALA A 103 -7.94 0.30 11.72
C ALA A 103 -8.84 -0.93 11.41
N TYR A 104 -8.73 -1.51 10.20
CA TYR A 104 -9.57 -2.63 9.75
C TYR A 104 -9.19 -4.01 10.35
N LEU A 105 -8.12 -4.09 11.14
CA LEU A 105 -7.76 -5.28 11.90
C LEU A 105 -8.76 -5.48 13.05
N THR A 106 -9.88 -6.10 12.73
CA THR A 106 -10.91 -6.49 13.70
C THR A 106 -10.61 -7.89 14.24
N VAL A 107 -11.06 -8.16 15.47
CA VAL A 107 -10.96 -9.48 16.13
C VAL A 107 -11.54 -10.60 15.26
N GLU A 108 -12.47 -10.28 14.36
CA GLU A 108 -13.08 -11.24 13.44
C GLU A 108 -12.13 -11.72 12.33
N PHE A 109 -11.18 -10.89 11.89
CA PHE A 109 -10.10 -11.31 11.00
C PHE A 109 -9.24 -12.40 11.66
N PHE A 110 -8.88 -12.18 12.93
CA PHE A 110 -8.09 -13.14 13.71
C PHE A 110 -8.85 -14.41 14.08
N ARG A 111 -10.18 -14.37 14.19
CA ARG A 111 -11.02 -15.56 14.43
C ARG A 111 -11.14 -16.47 13.21
N LYS A 112 -11.11 -15.91 12.00
CA LYS A 112 -11.20 -16.68 10.74
C LYS A 112 -9.87 -17.37 10.37
N LEU A 113 -8.75 -16.81 10.80
CA LEU A 113 -7.41 -17.37 10.58
C LEU A 113 -7.25 -18.84 11.08
N PRO A 114 -7.58 -19.19 12.34
CA PRO A 114 -7.54 -20.58 12.80
C PRO A 114 -8.47 -21.53 12.03
N GLN A 115 -9.66 -21.07 11.63
CA GLN A 115 -10.62 -21.88 10.86
C GLN A 115 -10.12 -22.23 9.45
N GLU A 116 -9.28 -21.40 8.84
CA GLU A 116 -8.66 -21.74 7.55
C GLU A 116 -7.48 -22.71 7.72
N VAL A 117 -6.73 -22.61 8.82
CA VAL A 117 -5.63 -23.54 9.16
C VAL A 117 -6.18 -24.93 9.47
N ASP A 118 -7.30 -25.05 10.18
CA ASP A 118 -7.93 -26.35 10.47
C ASP A 118 -8.55 -27.01 9.22
N LYS A 119 -9.00 -26.21 8.23
CA LYS A 119 -9.45 -26.75 6.93
C LYS A 119 -8.31 -27.23 6.04
N THR A 120 -7.07 -26.80 6.30
CA THR A 120 -5.86 -27.25 5.58
C THR A 120 -5.01 -28.22 6.41
N GLY A 121 -5.34 -28.46 7.68
CA GLY A 121 -4.58 -29.20 8.68
C GLY A 121 -4.70 -30.72 8.67
N ALA A 122 -4.92 -31.35 7.50
CA ALA A 122 -4.77 -32.80 7.33
C ALA A 122 -3.45 -33.19 6.66
N ALA A 123 -2.40 -32.38 6.77
CA ALA A 123 -1.05 -32.74 6.32
C ALA A 123 0.04 -32.22 7.27
N ASN A 124 0.78 -33.19 7.81
CA ASN A 124 1.92 -33.17 8.75
C ASN A 124 2.85 -31.93 8.77
N PRO A 125 3.40 -31.54 9.94
CA PRO A 125 4.39 -30.47 10.06
C PRO A 125 5.79 -31.00 9.74
N GLY A 126 6.31 -30.76 8.54
CA GLY A 126 7.66 -31.25 8.20
C GLY A 126 8.32 -30.72 6.93
N THR A 127 7.63 -29.97 6.07
CA THR A 127 8.21 -29.49 4.81
C THR A 127 7.87 -28.03 4.58
N GLY A 128 8.90 -27.18 4.62
CA GLY A 128 8.84 -25.74 4.39
C GLY A 128 8.47 -25.40 2.95
N ASN A 129 7.19 -25.57 2.60
CA ASN A 129 6.64 -25.04 1.37
C ASN A 129 5.63 -23.94 1.74
N PRO A 130 5.81 -22.69 1.25
CA PRO A 130 4.85 -21.64 1.52
C PRO A 130 3.44 -22.05 1.04
N PRO A 131 2.38 -21.67 1.78
CA PRO A 131 1.00 -21.97 1.44
C PRO A 131 0.68 -21.64 -0.03
N THR A 132 -0.06 -22.53 -0.70
CA THR A 132 -0.45 -22.44 -2.11
C THR A 132 -1.16 -21.13 -2.48
N HIS A 133 -1.81 -20.49 -1.51
CA HIS A 133 -2.38 -19.15 -1.61
C HIS A 133 -1.31 -18.08 -1.95
N TRP A 134 -0.18 -18.08 -1.25
CA TRP A 134 0.91 -17.15 -1.49
C TRP A 134 1.57 -17.42 -2.85
N ARG A 135 1.60 -18.67 -3.29
CA ARG A 135 2.10 -19.05 -4.62
C ARG A 135 1.23 -18.45 -5.74
N ARG A 136 -0.11 -18.51 -5.64
CA ARG A 136 -1.02 -17.86 -6.59
C ARG A 136 -0.93 -16.35 -6.58
N VAL A 137 -0.80 -15.74 -5.40
CA VAL A 137 -0.66 -14.28 -5.28
C VAL A 137 0.65 -13.81 -5.90
N MET A 138 1.74 -14.56 -5.73
CA MET A 138 3.01 -14.24 -6.39
C MET A 138 2.97 -14.50 -7.91
N GLU A 139 2.36 -15.58 -8.38
CA GLU A 139 2.17 -15.86 -9.82
C GLU A 139 1.32 -14.78 -10.50
N ALA A 140 0.23 -14.34 -9.87
CA ALA A 140 -0.68 -13.35 -10.43
C ALA A 140 -0.09 -11.92 -10.47
N LYS A 141 0.91 -11.61 -9.62
CA LYS A 141 1.52 -10.27 -9.55
C LYS A 141 2.89 -10.15 -10.24
N LEU A 142 3.64 -11.24 -10.40
CA LEU A 142 5.03 -11.18 -10.91
C LEU A 142 5.23 -11.92 -12.25
N GLY A 143 4.23 -12.60 -12.79
CA GLY A 143 4.27 -13.16 -14.14
C GLY A 143 5.34 -14.23 -14.40
N LEU A 144 5.92 -14.80 -13.34
CA LEU A 144 6.93 -15.86 -13.42
C LEU A 144 6.25 -17.22 -13.29
N GLY A 145 5.79 -17.77 -14.42
CA GLY A 145 5.34 -19.16 -14.51
C GLY A 145 6.54 -20.14 -14.46
N PRO A 146 6.33 -21.37 -13.99
CA PRO A 146 7.40 -22.37 -13.92
C PRO A 146 7.90 -22.78 -15.32
N PRO A 147 9.19 -23.13 -15.49
CA PRO A 147 9.69 -23.64 -16.76
C PRO A 147 9.03 -24.99 -17.07
N LEU A 148 8.68 -25.18 -18.34
CA LEU A 148 8.10 -26.43 -18.84
C LEU A 148 9.04 -27.61 -18.56
N PRO A 149 8.51 -28.77 -18.12
CA PRO A 149 9.33 -29.95 -17.95
C PRO A 149 9.90 -30.39 -19.29
N SER A 150 11.22 -30.54 -19.34
CA SER A 150 11.92 -31.20 -20.45
C SER A 150 11.54 -32.69 -20.46
N CYS A 151 11.41 -33.26 -21.65
CA CYS A 151 11.02 -34.66 -21.92
C CYS A 151 11.72 -35.70 -21.04
#